data_AF-A0A9P4PLJ7-F1
#
_entry.id   AF-A0A9P4PLJ7-F1
#
_cell.length_a   1.000
_cell.length_b   1.000
_cell.length_c   1.000
_cell.angle_alpha   90.00
_cell.angle_beta   90.00
_cell.angle_gamma   90.00
#
_symmetry.space_group_name_H-M   'P 1'
#
loop_
_entity.id
_entity.type
_entity.pdbx_description
1 polymer ?
#
loop_
_entity_poly.entity_id
_entity_poly.type
_entity_poly.pdbx_seq_one_letter_code
_entity_poly.pdbx_strand_id
1 'polypeptide(L)'
;MTHTIDLAPEEQSLTVWPLRRMTRSDVVSLVNTADFVSAGDCELQLDRANAEFGLLYPLYDTISVMAQCDSNEPVYFKASEALAACSRSTRQGGAAMKVCVQLLNYQIDLEFEDAVGAQCFIAALKALATNALTFYEAPSINVFTKDSFRITQLAAYCAQADHGWSMPVDPMAEMSRLWKADDIFDFVVVAENKSFNVHRAVLSLRSQFFKNACKPGFMENTSGSIHLQEDATTVEALLMEIYGVQNQFTGSVFTTFALEPAIKKEATMSTLLSLFVAADKYGLDSIKLRIAAAVLDRLPFVFDYGLILDLAKLTLDNFPAQDCGLRASIIRYVQARLPAIMNSLDTEYELTHNALVFSAVLRSFATMIKERALVVETKSCSKQGASPAKKRKWT
;
A
#
# COMPACT_ATOMS: atom_id res chain seq x y z
N MET A 1 17.54 -1.63 -25.15
CA MET A 1 17.59 -0.54 -24.14
C MET A 1 16.81 -1.03 -22.94
N THR A 2 17.49 -1.56 -21.93
CA THR A 2 16.88 -1.99 -20.67
C THR A 2 16.61 -0.74 -19.84
N HIS A 3 15.37 -0.28 -19.81
CA HIS A 3 14.95 0.73 -18.84
C HIS A 3 14.97 0.06 -17.46
N THR A 4 15.90 0.48 -16.61
CA THR A 4 15.90 0.09 -15.19
C THR A 4 14.67 0.71 -14.56
N ILE A 5 13.63 -0.08 -14.33
CA ILE A 5 12.50 0.30 -13.50
C ILE A 5 12.88 -0.05 -12.06
N ASP A 6 13.71 0.81 -11.46
CA ASP A 6 13.81 0.85 -10.02
C ASP A 6 12.67 1.73 -9.52
N LEU A 7 11.99 1.33 -8.45
CA LEU A 7 11.18 2.26 -7.67
C LEU A 7 12.15 3.34 -7.22
N ALA A 8 12.08 4.53 -7.82
CA ALA A 8 13.03 5.59 -7.54
C ALA A 8 12.98 5.90 -6.03
N PRO A 9 14.11 6.29 -5.39
CA PRO A 9 14.09 6.77 -4.00
C PRO A 9 13.07 7.91 -3.79
N GLU A 10 12.78 8.67 -4.85
CA GLU A 10 11.78 9.74 -4.90
C GLU A 10 10.33 9.24 -5.11
N GLU A 11 10.13 7.99 -5.57
CA GLU A 11 8.83 7.30 -5.64
C GLU A 11 8.46 6.59 -4.33
N GLN A 12 9.31 6.70 -3.29
CA GLN A 12 8.85 6.61 -1.88
C GLN A 12 8.03 7.85 -1.52
N SER A 13 7.04 8.17 -2.37
CA SER A 13 5.93 9.04 -2.02
C SER A 13 5.43 8.64 -0.63
N LEU A 14 5.09 9.65 0.18
CA LEU A 14 4.43 9.41 1.46
C LEU A 14 3.25 8.48 1.20
N THR A 15 3.35 7.23 1.63
CA THR A 15 2.26 6.26 1.58
C THR A 15 1.40 6.34 2.82
N VAL A 16 1.80 7.17 3.78
CA VAL A 16 1.12 7.39 5.04
C VAL A 16 0.99 8.90 5.25
N TRP A 17 -0.21 9.36 5.53
CA TRP A 17 -0.47 10.75 5.88
C TRP A 17 -1.09 10.85 7.27
N PRO A 18 -0.45 11.57 8.20
CA PRO A 18 -1.02 11.76 9.52
C PRO A 18 -2.23 12.69 9.48
N LEU A 19 -3.29 12.27 10.17
CA LEU A 19 -4.59 12.91 10.25
C LEU A 19 -4.91 13.21 11.72
N ARG A 20 -5.42 14.42 11.96
CA ARG A 20 -6.08 14.78 13.23
C ARG A 20 -7.47 14.18 13.33
N ARG A 21 -8.16 14.09 12.19
CA ARG A 21 -9.56 13.65 12.13
C ARG A 21 -9.93 13.15 10.74
N MET A 22 -10.74 12.10 10.71
CA MET A 22 -11.51 11.69 9.53
C MET A 22 -12.98 11.61 9.89
N THR A 23 -13.85 12.12 9.01
CA THR A 23 -15.30 11.89 9.11
C THR A 23 -15.85 11.38 7.79
N ARG A 24 -16.83 10.49 7.87
CA ARG A 24 -17.64 10.03 6.73
C ARG A 24 -19.06 10.51 6.95
N SER A 25 -19.65 11.11 5.93
CA SER A 25 -21.03 11.59 5.96
C SER A 25 -21.79 11.01 4.77
N ASP A 26 -22.91 10.34 5.05
CA ASP A 26 -23.85 9.92 4.02
C ASP A 26 -24.40 11.15 3.28
N VAL A 27 -24.41 11.08 1.95
CA VAL A 27 -24.91 12.15 1.07
C VAL A 27 -26.42 11.98 0.81
N VAL A 28 -26.97 10.78 1.03
CA VAL A 28 -28.38 10.44 0.83
C VAL A 28 -29.23 10.80 2.06
N SER A 29 -28.65 10.75 3.26
CA SER A 29 -29.31 11.15 4.49
C SER A 29 -29.58 12.66 4.52
N LEU A 30 -30.86 13.05 4.62
CA LEU A 30 -31.29 14.43 4.91
C LEU A 30 -30.88 14.90 6.32
N VAL A 31 -30.41 13.97 7.17
CA VAL A 31 -29.92 14.24 8.52
C VAL A 31 -28.39 14.29 8.47
N ASN A 32 -27.83 15.45 8.81
CA ASN A 32 -26.39 15.74 8.83
C ASN A 32 -25.65 15.01 9.98
N THR A 33 -25.74 13.68 10.03
CA THR A 33 -24.98 12.87 10.98
C THR A 33 -23.91 12.13 10.23
N ALA A 34 -22.65 12.34 10.63
CA ALA A 34 -21.55 11.51 10.20
C ALA A 34 -21.83 10.07 10.63
N ASP A 35 -21.75 9.12 9.70
CA ASP A 35 -21.94 7.70 9.98
C ASP A 35 -20.63 7.06 10.48
N PHE A 36 -19.50 7.77 10.34
CA PHE A 36 -18.24 7.43 10.96
C PHE A 36 -17.44 8.70 11.33
N VAL A 37 -16.80 8.67 12.50
CA VAL A 37 -15.85 9.69 12.99
C VAL A 37 -14.67 8.96 13.60
N SER A 38 -13.44 9.35 13.25
CA SER A 38 -12.25 8.76 13.86
C SER A 38 -12.21 9.02 15.37
N ALA A 39 -11.73 8.03 16.15
CA ALA A 39 -11.67 8.11 17.61
C ALA A 39 -10.58 9.06 18.15
N GLY A 40 -9.77 9.64 17.27
CA GLY A 40 -8.66 10.54 17.60
C GLY A 40 -7.72 10.73 16.40
N ASP A 41 -6.46 11.04 16.72
CA ASP A 41 -5.37 11.08 15.75
C ASP A 41 -5.24 9.71 15.06
N CYS A 42 -5.05 9.76 13.75
CA CYS A 42 -5.09 8.60 12.88
C CYS A 42 -4.15 8.82 11.69
N GLU A 43 -3.96 7.79 10.89
CA GLU A 43 -3.13 7.84 9.69
C GLU A 43 -3.92 7.32 8.51
N LEU A 44 -3.77 7.96 7.36
CA LEU A 44 -4.28 7.43 6.10
C LEU A 44 -3.15 6.70 5.39
N GLN A 45 -3.29 5.39 5.18
CA GLN A 45 -2.33 4.59 4.44
C GLN A 45 -2.83 4.32 3.01
N LEU A 46 -1.93 4.41 2.03
CA LEU A 46 -2.14 4.00 0.65
C LEU A 46 -1.77 2.52 0.46
N ASP A 47 -2.70 1.74 -0.08
CA ASP A 47 -2.44 0.50 -0.80
C ASP A 47 -2.13 0.86 -2.26
N ARG A 48 -0.85 0.91 -2.61
CA ARG A 48 -0.38 1.29 -3.95
C ARG A 48 -0.75 0.24 -4.99
N ALA A 49 -0.84 -1.03 -4.61
CA ALA A 49 -1.23 -2.09 -5.53
C ALA A 49 -2.69 -1.91 -5.97
N ASN A 50 -3.58 -1.45 -5.08
CA ASN A 50 -5.01 -1.37 -5.36
C ASN A 50 -5.56 0.06 -5.50
N ALA A 51 -4.70 1.07 -5.32
CA ALA A 51 -5.08 2.48 -5.31
C ALA A 51 -6.18 2.78 -4.27
N GLU A 52 -6.01 2.22 -3.06
CA GLU A 52 -6.97 2.36 -1.96
C GLU A 52 -6.36 3.12 -0.79
N PHE A 53 -7.18 3.89 -0.09
CA PHE A 53 -6.78 4.64 1.09
C PHE A 53 -7.51 4.11 2.31
N GLY A 54 -6.78 3.55 3.27
CA GLY A 54 -7.32 2.97 4.49
C GLY A 54 -6.95 3.80 5.71
N LEU A 55 -7.89 3.90 6.66
CA LEU A 55 -7.68 4.60 7.92
C LEU A 55 -7.07 3.66 8.95
N LEU A 56 -6.01 4.12 9.62
CA LEU A 56 -5.32 3.40 10.68
C LEU A 56 -5.25 4.22 11.96
N TYR A 57 -5.23 3.53 13.09
CA TYR A 57 -4.92 4.12 14.39
C TYR A 57 -3.50 3.75 14.80
N PRO A 58 -2.60 4.73 15.01
CA PRO A 58 -1.28 4.45 15.54
C PRO A 58 -1.42 3.98 17.00
N LEU A 59 -0.71 2.90 17.36
CA LEU A 59 -0.63 2.41 18.74
C LEU A 59 0.68 2.86 19.38
N TYR A 60 1.79 2.19 19.07
CA TYR A 60 3.14 2.44 19.62
C TYR A 60 4.20 1.94 18.64
N ASP A 61 5.42 2.47 18.70
CA ASP A 61 6.62 1.92 18.04
C ASP A 61 6.39 1.46 16.59
N THR A 62 5.74 2.29 15.76
CA THR A 62 5.41 2.03 14.33
C THR A 62 4.35 0.95 14.08
N ILE A 63 3.61 0.52 15.11
CA ILE A 63 2.45 -0.36 14.99
C ILE A 63 1.21 0.50 14.75
N SER A 64 0.49 0.21 13.67
CA SER A 64 -0.84 0.80 13.41
C SER A 64 -1.87 -0.32 13.24
N VAL A 65 -3.10 -0.07 13.68
CA VAL A 65 -4.22 -1.01 13.54
C VAL A 65 -5.27 -0.46 12.59
N MET A 66 -5.90 -1.36 11.82
CA MET A 66 -6.94 -0.98 10.88
C MET A 66 -8.15 -0.40 11.61
N ALA A 67 -8.59 0.79 11.21
CA ALA A 67 -9.84 1.33 11.70
C ALA A 67 -11.01 0.49 11.17
N GLN A 68 -11.95 0.16 12.05
CA GLN A 68 -13.16 -0.58 11.72
C GLN A 68 -14.38 0.23 12.16
N CYS A 69 -15.48 0.14 11.43
CA CYS A 69 -16.77 0.65 11.87
C CYS A 69 -17.48 -0.35 12.79
N ASP A 70 -18.66 0.01 13.31
CA ASP A 70 -19.44 -0.82 14.24
C ASP A 70 -19.80 -2.21 13.68
N SER A 71 -19.83 -2.39 12.35
CA SER A 71 -20.03 -3.68 11.69
C SER A 71 -18.76 -4.54 11.60
N ASN A 72 -17.64 -4.10 12.19
CA ASN A 72 -16.30 -4.66 12.03
C ASN A 72 -15.74 -4.60 10.61
N GLU A 73 -16.33 -3.82 9.71
CA GLU A 73 -15.78 -3.62 8.37
C GLU A 73 -14.64 -2.59 8.40
N PRO A 74 -13.58 -2.79 7.62
CA PRO A 74 -12.47 -1.84 7.52
C PRO A 74 -12.93 -0.49 6.95
N VAL A 75 -12.37 0.61 7.46
CA VAL A 75 -12.64 1.97 6.96
C VAL A 75 -11.63 2.34 5.90
N TYR A 76 -12.06 2.31 4.64
CA TYR A 76 -11.21 2.64 3.49
C TYR A 76 -12.05 3.18 2.32
N PHE A 77 -11.39 3.69 1.28
CA PHE A 77 -12.02 4.06 0.01
C PHE A 77 -11.05 3.90 -1.16
N LYS A 78 -11.59 3.76 -2.38
CA LYS A 78 -10.78 3.63 -3.59
C LYS A 78 -10.60 4.97 -4.29
N ALA A 79 -9.41 5.22 -4.83
CA ALA A 79 -9.15 6.39 -5.67
C ALA A 79 -10.07 6.43 -6.90
N SER A 80 -10.37 5.26 -7.49
CA SER A 80 -11.26 5.11 -8.64
C SER A 80 -12.74 5.35 -8.33
N GLU A 81 -13.13 5.47 -7.06
CA GLU A 81 -14.50 5.80 -6.64
C GLU A 81 -14.66 7.30 -6.30
N ALA A 82 -13.55 8.05 -6.28
CA ALA A 82 -13.58 9.49 -6.06
C ALA A 82 -14.13 10.22 -7.30
N LEU A 83 -15.20 10.99 -7.10
CA LEU A 83 -15.89 11.76 -8.14
C LEU A 83 -15.43 13.21 -8.16
N ALA A 84 -15.24 13.77 -6.98
CA ALA A 84 -14.70 15.11 -6.82
C ALA A 84 -13.87 15.21 -5.54
N ALA A 85 -12.94 16.16 -5.52
CA ALA A 85 -12.20 16.52 -4.32
C ALA A 85 -12.18 18.04 -4.17
N CYS A 86 -12.20 18.52 -2.94
CA CYS A 86 -12.17 19.93 -2.63
C CYS A 86 -11.12 20.23 -1.57
N SER A 87 -10.33 21.26 -1.83
CA SER A 87 -9.38 21.82 -0.88
C SER A 87 -9.33 23.34 -1.02
N ARG A 88 -8.56 24.00 -0.16
CA ARG A 88 -8.33 25.45 -0.28
C ARG A 88 -6.88 25.77 0.06
N SER A 89 -6.24 26.57 -0.77
CA SER A 89 -4.94 27.16 -0.43
C SER A 89 -5.17 28.51 0.25
N THR A 90 -4.52 28.78 1.39
CA THR A 90 -4.57 30.12 1.99
C THR A 90 -3.63 31.06 1.25
N ARG A 91 -4.02 32.33 1.13
CA ARG A 91 -3.25 33.38 0.41
C ARG A 91 -1.89 33.69 1.03
N GLN A 92 -1.60 33.23 2.25
CA GLN A 92 -0.29 33.34 2.90
C GLN A 92 0.60 32.10 2.66
N GLY A 93 0.22 31.22 1.72
CA GLY A 93 1.02 30.03 1.37
C GLY A 93 0.79 28.82 2.27
N GLY A 94 -0.07 28.90 3.29
CA GLY A 94 -0.49 27.71 4.03
C GLY A 94 -1.63 26.98 3.31
N ALA A 95 -1.50 25.70 2.97
CA ALA A 95 -2.68 24.94 2.53
C ALA A 95 -3.66 24.79 3.70
N ALA A 96 -4.96 24.70 3.41
CA ALA A 96 -5.91 24.22 4.40
C ALA A 96 -5.54 22.77 4.75
N MET A 97 -5.53 22.48 6.04
CA MET A 97 -5.34 21.11 6.56
C MET A 97 -6.53 20.20 6.25
N LYS A 98 -7.62 20.72 5.70
CA LYS A 98 -8.82 19.95 5.36
C LYS A 98 -8.87 19.62 3.87
N VAL A 99 -9.21 18.38 3.55
CA VAL A 99 -9.53 17.92 2.19
C VAL A 99 -10.84 17.15 2.25
N CYS A 100 -11.78 17.50 1.38
CA CYS A 100 -13.03 16.75 1.22
C CYS A 100 -12.93 15.90 -0.05
N VAL A 101 -13.39 14.65 0.01
CA VAL A 101 -13.47 13.72 -1.13
C VAL A 101 -14.91 13.25 -1.26
N GLN A 102 -15.51 13.49 -2.42
CA GLN A 102 -16.86 13.07 -2.76
C GLN A 102 -16.80 11.71 -3.47
N LEU A 103 -17.49 10.72 -2.92
CA LEU A 103 -17.76 9.43 -3.55
C LEU A 103 -19.24 9.34 -3.95
N LEU A 104 -19.67 8.22 -4.53
CA LEU A 104 -21.05 8.08 -5.01
C LEU A 104 -22.10 8.27 -3.91
N ASN A 105 -21.87 7.64 -2.76
CA ASN A 105 -22.88 7.55 -1.69
C ASN A 105 -22.53 8.41 -0.46
N TYR A 106 -21.29 8.85 -0.32
CA TYR A 106 -20.83 9.56 0.87
C TYR A 106 -19.72 10.56 0.53
N GLN A 107 -19.50 11.50 1.44
CA GLN A 107 -18.35 12.40 1.45
C GLN A 107 -17.43 12.03 2.61
N ILE A 108 -16.12 12.02 2.35
CA ILE A 108 -15.09 11.92 3.37
C ILE A 108 -14.49 13.31 3.59
N ASP A 109 -14.40 13.74 4.85
CA ASP A 109 -13.63 14.90 5.26
C ASP A 109 -12.38 14.44 6.00
N LEU A 110 -11.21 14.85 5.50
CA LEU A 110 -9.90 14.52 6.03
C LEU A 110 -9.26 15.79 6.59
N GLU A 111 -8.89 15.78 7.87
CA GLU A 111 -8.13 16.85 8.52
C GLU A 111 -6.71 16.37 8.81
N PHE A 112 -5.75 16.85 8.03
CA PHE A 112 -4.33 16.53 8.12
C PHE A 112 -3.64 17.28 9.27
N GLU A 113 -2.53 16.75 9.76
CA GLU A 113 -1.72 17.46 10.76
C GLU A 113 -1.07 18.74 10.22
N ASP A 114 -0.71 18.72 8.94
CA ASP A 114 -0.05 19.82 8.26
C ASP A 114 -0.50 19.98 6.80
N ALA A 115 -0.16 21.14 6.23
CA ALA A 115 -0.52 21.53 4.88
C ALA A 115 0.20 20.72 3.79
N VAL A 116 1.42 20.24 4.07
CA VAL A 116 2.24 19.47 3.12
C VAL A 116 1.63 18.09 2.93
N GLY A 117 1.24 17.42 4.02
CA GLY A 117 0.53 16.15 4.00
C GLY A 117 -0.76 16.22 3.16
N ALA A 118 -1.57 17.25 3.36
CA ALA A 118 -2.78 17.47 2.56
C ALA A 118 -2.48 17.64 1.05
N GLN A 119 -1.42 18.38 0.71
CA GLN A 119 -1.01 18.57 -0.69
C GLN A 119 -0.47 17.28 -1.31
N CYS A 120 0.37 16.54 -0.58
CA CYS A 120 0.90 15.25 -1.01
C CYS A 120 -0.24 14.24 -1.24
N PHE A 121 -1.22 14.18 -0.34
CA PHE A 121 -2.41 13.35 -0.52
C PHE A 121 -3.20 13.73 -1.78
N ILE A 122 -3.46 15.03 -2.00
CA ILE A 122 -4.16 15.49 -3.21
C ILE A 122 -3.39 15.08 -4.48
N ALA A 123 -2.07 15.22 -4.48
CA ALA A 123 -1.24 14.81 -5.60
C ALA A 123 -1.32 13.30 -5.85
N ALA A 124 -1.27 12.49 -4.79
CA ALA A 124 -1.44 11.04 -4.88
C ALA A 124 -2.83 10.65 -5.40
N LEU A 125 -3.89 11.25 -4.85
CA LEU A 125 -5.27 11.01 -5.29
C LEU A 125 -5.45 11.37 -6.78
N LYS A 126 -4.86 12.48 -7.24
CA LYS A 126 -4.86 12.88 -8.66
C LYS A 126 -4.17 11.86 -9.56
N ALA A 127 -3.04 11.33 -9.12
CA ALA A 127 -2.26 10.37 -9.89
C ALA A 127 -2.96 9.01 -9.99
N LEU A 128 -3.73 8.63 -8.96
CA LEU A 128 -4.36 7.33 -8.84
C LEU A 128 -5.81 7.27 -9.33
N ALA A 129 -6.51 8.40 -9.37
CA ALA A 129 -7.89 8.45 -9.85
C ALA A 129 -7.93 8.11 -11.35
N THR A 130 -8.57 6.99 -11.69
CA THR A 130 -8.76 6.53 -13.07
C THR A 130 -9.89 7.25 -13.80
N ASN A 131 -10.69 8.04 -13.08
CA ASN A 131 -11.86 8.74 -13.58
C ASN A 131 -11.57 10.22 -13.78
N ALA A 132 -12.51 10.95 -14.41
CA ALA A 132 -12.50 12.42 -14.47
C ALA A 132 -12.78 13.02 -13.08
N LEU A 133 -11.85 12.84 -12.14
CA LEU A 133 -11.91 13.40 -10.80
C LEU A 133 -11.92 14.92 -10.90
N THR A 134 -13.01 15.55 -10.48
CA THR A 134 -13.16 17.01 -10.56
C THR A 134 -12.59 17.65 -9.31
N PHE A 135 -11.70 18.63 -9.48
CA PHE A 135 -11.13 19.38 -8.35
C PHE A 135 -11.79 20.74 -8.20
N TYR A 136 -12.30 20.99 -6.99
CA TYR A 136 -12.87 22.28 -6.60
C TYR A 136 -11.94 23.00 -5.62
N GLU A 137 -11.85 24.31 -5.76
CA GLU A 137 -11.28 25.17 -4.72
C GLU A 137 -12.43 25.76 -3.88
N ALA A 138 -12.39 25.54 -2.56
CA ALA A 138 -13.45 26.04 -1.69
C ALA A 138 -13.46 27.59 -1.68
N PRO A 139 -14.62 28.26 -1.74
CA PRO A 139 -14.70 29.72 -1.92
C PRO A 139 -14.36 30.52 -0.66
N SER A 140 -14.53 29.94 0.53
CA SER A 140 -14.18 30.56 1.81
C SER A 140 -13.72 29.52 2.82
N ILE A 141 -12.65 29.82 3.58
CA ILE A 141 -12.14 28.95 4.64
C ILE A 141 -13.18 28.75 5.73
N ASN A 142 -13.92 29.80 6.10
CA ASN A 142 -14.94 29.75 7.15
C ASN A 142 -16.14 28.87 6.78
N VAL A 143 -16.39 28.67 5.48
CA VAL A 143 -17.44 27.77 5.00
C VAL A 143 -16.90 26.35 4.89
N PHE A 144 -15.67 26.21 4.40
CA PHE A 144 -15.02 24.92 4.18
C PHE A 144 -14.72 24.14 5.47
N THR A 145 -14.34 24.84 6.55
CA THR A 145 -14.04 24.21 7.85
C THR A 145 -15.28 23.75 8.61
N LYS A 146 -16.50 24.05 8.13
CA LYS A 146 -17.73 23.57 8.77
C LYS A 146 -17.97 22.10 8.42
N ASP A 147 -18.44 21.33 9.40
CA ASP A 147 -18.87 19.94 9.22
C ASP A 147 -20.08 19.81 8.25
N SER A 148 -20.81 20.91 8.04
CA SER A 148 -21.92 20.98 7.09
C SER A 148 -21.50 21.21 5.63
N PHE A 149 -20.20 21.38 5.36
CA PHE A 149 -19.72 21.63 4.00
C PHE A 149 -19.94 20.41 3.10
N ARG A 150 -20.48 20.62 1.90
CA ARG A 150 -20.72 19.55 0.91
C ARG A 150 -20.22 19.96 -0.47
N ILE A 151 -19.46 19.08 -1.11
CA ILE A 151 -18.96 19.29 -2.47
C ILE A 151 -20.13 19.35 -3.46
N THR A 152 -21.18 18.56 -3.25
CA THR A 152 -22.39 18.58 -4.09
C THR A 152 -23.08 19.96 -4.14
N GLN A 153 -23.17 20.64 -2.99
CA GLN A 153 -23.71 22.01 -2.92
C GLN A 153 -22.81 23.01 -3.65
N LEU A 154 -21.49 22.85 -3.54
CA LEU A 154 -20.53 23.67 -4.27
C LEU A 154 -20.62 23.45 -5.77
N ALA A 155 -20.71 22.20 -6.22
CA ALA A 155 -20.84 21.83 -7.62
C ALA A 155 -22.13 22.40 -8.25
N ALA A 156 -23.25 22.32 -7.52
CA ALA A 156 -24.51 22.92 -7.92
C ALA A 156 -24.41 24.45 -8.08
N TYR A 157 -23.73 25.13 -7.14
CA TYR A 157 -23.48 26.57 -7.22
C TYR A 157 -22.59 26.95 -8.43
N CYS A 158 -21.60 26.13 -8.76
CA CYS A 158 -20.68 26.38 -9.87
C CYS A 158 -21.26 26.13 -11.27
N ALA A 159 -22.54 25.73 -11.38
CA ALA A 159 -23.22 25.40 -12.65
C ALA A 159 -22.49 24.33 -13.51
N GLN A 160 -21.64 23.51 -12.89
CA GLN A 160 -20.92 22.39 -13.52
C GLN A 160 -21.65 21.04 -13.32
N ALA A 161 -22.89 21.08 -12.81
CA ALA A 161 -23.64 19.91 -12.37
C ALA A 161 -24.38 19.14 -13.49
N ASP A 162 -23.98 19.27 -14.75
CA ASP A 162 -24.58 18.51 -15.87
C ASP A 162 -23.67 17.38 -16.39
N HIS A 163 -22.71 16.96 -15.57
CA HIS A 163 -21.96 15.73 -15.82
C HIS A 163 -22.52 14.68 -14.90
N GLY A 164 -23.50 13.90 -15.39
CA GLY A 164 -23.94 12.68 -14.72
C GLY A 164 -22.70 11.86 -14.37
N TRP A 165 -22.35 11.81 -13.08
CA TRP A 165 -21.22 11.06 -12.58
C TRP A 165 -21.48 9.58 -12.85
N SER A 166 -21.03 9.10 -14.01
CA SER A 166 -21.12 7.70 -14.41
C SER A 166 -19.78 7.03 -14.15
N MET A 167 -19.81 5.83 -13.58
CA MET A 167 -18.62 4.99 -13.49
C MET A 167 -18.20 4.56 -14.90
N PRO A 168 -16.93 4.74 -15.29
CA PRO A 168 -16.43 4.22 -16.57
C PRO A 168 -16.34 2.70 -16.53
N VAL A 169 -16.46 2.08 -17.70
CA VAL A 169 -16.32 0.64 -17.89
C VAL A 169 -14.83 0.28 -17.86
N ASP A 170 -14.42 -0.60 -16.94
CA ASP A 170 -13.05 -1.10 -16.86
C ASP A 170 -12.71 -1.98 -18.09
N PRO A 171 -11.73 -1.59 -18.93
CA PRO A 171 -11.31 -2.39 -20.08
C PRO A 171 -10.80 -3.79 -19.70
N MET A 172 -10.31 -3.96 -18.45
CA MET A 172 -9.83 -5.24 -17.92
C MET A 172 -10.95 -6.19 -17.49
N ALA A 173 -12.18 -5.68 -17.34
CA ALA A 173 -13.33 -6.48 -16.92
C ALA A 173 -13.60 -7.64 -17.89
N GLU A 174 -13.32 -7.45 -19.19
CA GLU A 174 -13.52 -8.49 -20.20
C GLU A 174 -12.47 -9.61 -20.10
N MET A 175 -11.21 -9.27 -19.81
CA MET A 175 -10.17 -10.29 -19.57
C MET A 175 -10.49 -11.10 -18.31
N SER A 176 -10.95 -10.45 -17.25
CA SER A 176 -11.38 -11.13 -16.03
C SER A 176 -12.55 -12.09 -16.25
N ARG A 177 -13.43 -11.81 -17.21
CA ARG A 177 -14.50 -12.72 -17.61
C ARG A 177 -13.97 -13.97 -18.30
N LEU A 178 -12.98 -13.83 -19.17
CA LEU A 178 -12.34 -14.98 -19.85
C LEU A 178 -11.68 -15.96 -18.87
N TRP A 179 -11.16 -15.49 -17.74
CA TRP A 179 -10.64 -16.40 -16.70
C TRP A 179 -11.74 -17.20 -15.99
N LYS A 180 -12.91 -16.59 -15.79
CA LYS A 180 -14.04 -17.20 -15.07
C LYS A 180 -14.91 -18.06 -15.98
N ALA A 181 -14.95 -17.75 -17.27
CA ALA A 181 -15.61 -18.54 -18.28
C ALA A 181 -14.72 -19.74 -18.61
N ASP A 182 -15.21 -20.96 -18.34
CA ASP A 182 -14.52 -22.20 -18.71
C ASP A 182 -14.71 -22.54 -20.21
N ASP A 183 -14.77 -21.52 -21.07
CA ASP A 183 -15.10 -21.69 -22.49
C ASP A 183 -14.05 -21.06 -23.41
N ILE A 184 -13.67 -21.84 -24.43
CA ILE A 184 -12.75 -21.49 -25.55
C ILE A 184 -11.28 -21.24 -25.13
N PHE A 185 -10.70 -22.16 -24.35
CA PHE A 185 -9.25 -22.20 -24.12
C PHE A 185 -8.50 -22.93 -25.25
N ASP A 186 -7.27 -22.50 -25.53
CA ASP A 186 -6.39 -23.05 -26.58
C ASP A 186 -5.00 -23.45 -26.07
N PHE A 187 -4.84 -23.45 -24.75
CA PHE A 187 -3.59 -23.76 -24.07
C PHE A 187 -3.80 -24.23 -22.63
N VAL A 188 -2.87 -25.02 -22.13
CA VAL A 188 -2.87 -25.51 -20.74
C VAL A 188 -1.55 -25.16 -20.07
N VAL A 189 -1.63 -24.48 -18.93
CA VAL A 189 -0.48 -24.30 -18.04
C VAL A 189 -0.56 -25.37 -16.96
N VAL A 190 0.51 -26.13 -16.77
CA VAL A 190 0.60 -27.21 -15.78
C VAL A 190 1.59 -26.79 -14.70
N ALA A 191 1.20 -26.95 -13.44
CA ALA A 191 2.06 -26.72 -12.29
C ALA A 191 1.78 -27.79 -11.24
N GLU A 192 2.83 -28.49 -10.82
CA GLU A 192 2.73 -29.70 -9.98
C GLU A 192 1.70 -30.68 -10.55
N ASN A 193 0.60 -30.92 -9.83
CA ASN A 193 -0.50 -31.82 -10.20
C ASN A 193 -1.76 -31.07 -10.65
N LYS A 194 -1.68 -29.76 -10.90
CA LYS A 194 -2.80 -28.95 -11.37
C LYS A 194 -2.58 -28.49 -12.81
N SER A 195 -3.68 -28.39 -13.55
CA SER A 195 -3.72 -27.86 -14.91
C SER A 195 -4.68 -26.68 -14.97
N PHE A 196 -4.27 -25.61 -15.65
CA PHE A 196 -5.01 -24.38 -15.80
C PHE A 196 -5.29 -24.13 -17.28
N ASN A 197 -6.57 -24.10 -17.64
CA ASN A 197 -7.03 -23.78 -18.99
C ASN A 197 -6.86 -22.27 -19.22
N VAL A 198 -6.14 -21.90 -20.29
CA VAL A 198 -5.78 -20.51 -20.57
C VAL A 198 -5.78 -20.21 -22.07
N HIS A 199 -5.70 -18.92 -22.38
CA HIS A 199 -5.71 -18.35 -23.72
C HIS A 199 -4.31 -17.89 -24.12
N ARG A 200 -3.74 -18.44 -25.19
CA ARG A 200 -2.40 -18.06 -25.70
C ARG A 200 -2.30 -16.58 -25.99
N ALA A 201 -3.37 -16.00 -26.56
CA ALA A 201 -3.42 -14.59 -26.91
C ALA A 201 -3.24 -13.69 -25.68
N VAL A 202 -3.88 -14.03 -24.57
CA VAL A 202 -3.77 -13.29 -23.31
C VAL A 202 -2.35 -13.40 -22.74
N LEU A 203 -1.81 -14.62 -22.63
CA LEU A 203 -0.46 -14.83 -22.10
C LEU A 203 0.61 -14.12 -22.95
N SER A 204 0.52 -14.26 -24.28
CA SER A 204 1.49 -13.70 -25.23
C SER A 204 1.47 -12.18 -25.28
N LEU A 205 0.33 -11.55 -24.98
CA LEU A 205 0.22 -10.09 -24.88
C LEU A 205 0.95 -9.56 -23.65
N ARG A 206 0.96 -10.31 -22.55
CA ARG A 206 1.49 -9.87 -21.24
C ARG A 206 2.91 -10.32 -20.96
N SER A 207 3.37 -11.42 -21.55
CA SER A 207 4.68 -12.00 -21.28
C SER A 207 5.41 -12.35 -22.57
N GLN A 208 6.63 -11.84 -22.68
CA GLN A 208 7.51 -12.20 -23.79
C GLN A 208 7.97 -13.67 -23.70
N PHE A 209 8.05 -14.23 -22.49
CA PHE A 209 8.31 -15.66 -22.27
C PHE A 209 7.20 -16.51 -22.88
N PHE A 210 5.94 -16.28 -22.48
CA PHE A 210 4.82 -17.06 -23.02
C PHE A 210 4.63 -16.82 -24.52
N LYS A 211 4.84 -15.59 -25.00
CA LYS A 211 4.84 -15.28 -26.43
C LYS A 211 5.87 -16.11 -27.20
N ASN A 212 7.05 -16.36 -26.63
CA ASN A 212 8.06 -17.19 -27.26
C ASN A 212 7.72 -18.68 -27.19
N ALA A 213 7.22 -19.15 -26.04
CA ALA A 213 6.79 -20.55 -25.86
C ALA A 213 5.64 -20.93 -26.81
N CYS A 214 4.76 -19.97 -27.13
CA CYS A 214 3.62 -20.17 -28.04
C CYS A 214 4.00 -20.03 -29.53
N LYS A 215 5.27 -19.79 -29.89
CA LYS A 215 5.67 -19.68 -31.30
C LYS A 215 5.72 -21.04 -31.99
N PRO A 216 5.43 -21.12 -33.30
CA PRO A 216 5.69 -22.31 -34.09
C PRO A 216 7.15 -22.77 -33.96
N GLY A 217 7.37 -24.07 -33.85
CA GLY A 217 8.71 -24.68 -33.71
C GLY A 217 9.11 -25.03 -32.27
N PHE A 218 8.35 -24.59 -31.27
CA PHE A 218 8.51 -25.01 -29.88
C PHE A 218 7.60 -26.19 -29.54
N MET A 219 8.04 -27.02 -28.59
CA MET A 219 7.30 -28.23 -28.18
C MET A 219 5.98 -27.83 -27.54
N GLU A 220 5.98 -26.78 -26.73
CA GLU A 220 4.83 -26.23 -26.01
C GLU A 220 3.73 -25.80 -26.97
N ASN A 221 4.10 -25.16 -28.08
CA ASN A 221 3.15 -24.79 -29.12
C ASN A 221 2.45 -26.01 -29.73
N THR A 222 3.20 -27.11 -29.90
CA THR A 222 2.72 -28.35 -30.54
C THR A 222 1.91 -29.21 -29.58
N SER A 223 2.34 -29.33 -28.31
CA SER A 223 1.63 -30.06 -27.26
C SER A 223 0.37 -29.35 -26.80
N GLY A 224 0.31 -28.02 -26.95
CA GLY A 224 -0.77 -27.21 -26.40
C GLY A 224 -0.65 -27.02 -24.89
N SER A 225 0.50 -27.33 -24.29
CA SER A 225 0.71 -27.21 -22.85
C SER A 225 2.13 -26.80 -22.48
N ILE A 226 2.28 -26.07 -21.39
CA ILE A 226 3.58 -25.74 -20.78
C ILE A 226 3.61 -26.15 -19.31
N HIS A 227 4.73 -26.70 -18.85
CA HIS A 227 4.94 -27.06 -17.44
C HIS A 227 5.80 -25.99 -16.77
N LEU A 228 5.29 -25.40 -15.69
CA LEU A 228 6.00 -24.42 -14.88
C LEU A 228 6.56 -25.11 -13.62
N GLN A 229 7.62 -24.54 -13.06
CA GLN A 229 8.36 -25.15 -11.95
C GLN A 229 7.84 -24.73 -10.58
N GLU A 230 7.09 -23.62 -10.53
CA GLU A 230 6.51 -23.09 -9.31
C GLU A 230 5.33 -23.94 -8.85
N ASP A 231 4.99 -23.83 -7.57
CA ASP A 231 3.85 -24.54 -7.01
C ASP A 231 2.53 -24.06 -7.63
N ALA A 232 1.49 -24.90 -7.52
CA ALA A 232 0.21 -24.61 -8.15
C ALA A 232 -0.46 -23.31 -7.64
N THR A 233 -0.23 -22.91 -6.40
CA THR A 233 -0.80 -21.69 -5.80
C THR A 233 -0.15 -20.44 -6.39
N THR A 234 1.18 -20.45 -6.50
CA THR A 234 1.95 -19.37 -7.12
C THR A 234 1.57 -19.19 -8.60
N VAL A 235 1.45 -20.30 -9.34
CA VAL A 235 1.05 -20.25 -10.76
C VAL A 235 -0.39 -19.76 -10.93
N GLU A 236 -1.33 -20.23 -10.11
CA GLU A 236 -2.71 -19.76 -10.14
C GLU A 236 -2.79 -18.25 -9.90
N ALA A 237 -2.11 -17.75 -8.86
CA ALA A 237 -2.06 -16.32 -8.56
C ALA A 237 -1.43 -15.50 -9.71
N LEU A 238 -0.35 -16.01 -10.32
CA LEU A 238 0.29 -15.37 -11.47
C LEU A 238 -0.64 -15.28 -12.68
N LEU A 239 -1.38 -16.35 -12.97
CA LEU A 239 -2.36 -16.35 -14.04
C LEU A 239 -3.50 -15.36 -13.73
N MET A 240 -4.02 -15.33 -12.50
CA MET A 240 -5.03 -14.35 -12.10
C MET A 240 -4.54 -12.90 -12.33
N GLU A 241 -3.29 -12.58 -11.98
CA GLU A 241 -2.69 -11.27 -12.27
C GLU A 241 -2.63 -10.97 -13.79
N ILE A 242 -2.24 -11.95 -14.60
CA ILE A 242 -2.18 -11.79 -16.08
C ILE A 242 -3.56 -11.45 -16.65
N TYR A 243 -4.63 -12.04 -16.10
CA TYR A 243 -6.01 -11.79 -16.52
C TYR A 243 -6.64 -10.56 -15.83
N GLY A 244 -5.93 -9.91 -14.91
CA GLY A 244 -6.44 -8.77 -14.13
C GLY A 244 -7.52 -9.17 -13.12
N VAL A 245 -7.56 -10.43 -12.70
CA VAL A 245 -8.51 -10.95 -11.72
C VAL A 245 -7.97 -10.70 -10.32
N GLN A 246 -8.80 -10.12 -9.46
CA GLN A 246 -8.47 -9.96 -8.04
C GLN A 246 -8.23 -11.33 -7.39
N ASN A 247 -7.09 -11.46 -6.71
CA ASN A 247 -6.77 -12.62 -5.89
C ASN A 247 -6.50 -12.18 -4.44
N GLN A 248 -6.48 -13.15 -3.53
CA GLN A 248 -6.32 -12.90 -2.10
C GLN A 248 -4.96 -12.34 -1.70
N PHE A 249 -3.92 -12.54 -2.53
CA PHE A 249 -2.55 -12.19 -2.20
C PHE A 249 -2.25 -10.72 -2.52
N THR A 250 -2.60 -10.26 -3.72
CA THR A 250 -2.36 -8.89 -4.22
C THR A 250 -3.59 -7.98 -4.12
N GLY A 251 -4.73 -8.51 -3.66
CA GLY A 251 -5.96 -7.76 -3.41
C GLY A 251 -5.80 -6.69 -2.32
N SER A 252 -6.90 -6.05 -1.94
CA SER A 252 -6.88 -4.95 -0.95
C SER A 252 -6.16 -5.36 0.34
N VAL A 253 -5.14 -4.59 0.73
CA VAL A 253 -4.47 -4.80 2.03
C VAL A 253 -5.47 -4.67 3.18
N PHE A 254 -6.49 -3.81 3.05
CA PHE A 254 -7.43 -3.51 4.13
C PHE A 254 -8.47 -4.61 4.32
N THR A 255 -8.94 -5.24 3.23
CA THR A 255 -9.98 -6.27 3.31
C THR A 255 -9.45 -7.70 3.29
N THR A 256 -8.29 -7.96 2.68
CA THR A 256 -7.78 -9.35 2.51
C THR A 256 -6.54 -9.66 3.34
N PHE A 257 -5.96 -8.69 4.04
CA PHE A 257 -4.71 -8.90 4.78
C PHE A 257 -4.69 -8.32 6.20
N ALA A 258 -5.02 -7.02 6.37
CA ALA A 258 -4.81 -6.28 7.61
C ALA A 258 -5.49 -6.93 8.82
N LEU A 259 -6.71 -7.45 8.62
CA LEU A 259 -7.54 -8.09 9.63
C LEU A 259 -7.32 -9.61 9.76
N GLU A 260 -6.48 -10.21 8.93
CA GLU A 260 -6.21 -11.65 8.98
C GLU A 260 -5.29 -12.04 10.17
N PRO A 261 -5.41 -13.26 10.71
CA PRO A 261 -4.52 -13.78 11.74
C PRO A 261 -3.09 -13.94 11.22
N ALA A 262 -2.12 -13.90 12.15
CA ALA A 262 -0.69 -13.95 11.85
C ALA A 262 -0.28 -15.11 10.92
N ILE A 263 -0.81 -16.33 11.16
CA ILE A 263 -0.50 -17.51 10.35
C ILE A 263 -0.90 -17.37 8.87
N LYS A 264 -2.00 -16.66 8.59
CA LYS A 264 -2.44 -16.40 7.21
C LYS A 264 -1.63 -15.26 6.58
N LYS A 265 -1.24 -14.26 7.38
CA LYS A 265 -0.34 -13.19 6.93
C LYS A 265 1.01 -13.76 6.51
N GLU A 266 1.57 -14.68 7.30
CA GLU A 266 2.79 -15.42 6.95
C GLU A 266 2.68 -16.13 5.61
N ALA A 267 1.66 -16.99 5.45
CA ALA A 267 1.42 -17.70 4.21
C ALA A 267 1.27 -16.75 3.01
N THR A 268 0.54 -15.64 3.19
CA THR A 268 0.34 -14.63 2.16
C THR A 268 1.64 -13.93 1.79
N MET A 269 2.46 -13.52 2.77
CA MET A 269 3.74 -12.86 2.50
C MET A 269 4.72 -13.80 1.79
N SER A 270 4.78 -15.07 2.21
CA SER A 270 5.59 -16.09 1.55
C SER A 270 5.16 -16.31 0.09
N THR A 271 3.86 -16.48 -0.17
CA THR A 271 3.34 -16.61 -1.54
C THR A 271 3.60 -15.35 -2.37
N LEU A 272 3.48 -14.14 -1.81
CA LEU A 272 3.80 -12.90 -2.52
C LEU A 272 5.27 -12.84 -2.96
N LEU A 273 6.20 -13.30 -2.12
CA LEU A 273 7.63 -13.37 -2.48
C LEU A 273 7.89 -14.41 -3.58
N SER A 274 7.26 -15.59 -3.51
CA SER A 274 7.31 -16.59 -4.59
C SER A 274 6.72 -16.05 -5.90
N LEU A 275 5.60 -15.34 -5.81
CA LEU A 275 4.93 -14.71 -6.94
C LEU A 275 5.78 -13.61 -7.57
N PHE A 276 6.52 -12.84 -6.76
CA PHE A 276 7.47 -11.84 -7.25
C PHE A 276 8.57 -12.48 -8.09
N VAL A 277 9.19 -13.56 -7.59
CA VAL A 277 10.23 -14.31 -8.31
C VAL A 277 9.68 -14.90 -9.60
N ALA A 278 8.46 -15.47 -9.57
CA ALA A 278 7.79 -15.98 -10.76
C ALA A 278 7.52 -14.87 -11.79
N ALA A 279 7.02 -13.72 -11.36
CA ALA A 279 6.76 -12.59 -12.24
C ALA A 279 8.04 -12.09 -12.93
N ASP A 280 9.17 -12.06 -12.22
CA ASP A 280 10.47 -11.73 -12.83
C ASP A 280 10.90 -12.79 -13.85
N LYS A 281 10.86 -14.07 -13.48
CA LYS A 281 11.22 -15.21 -14.33
C LYS A 281 10.47 -15.22 -15.67
N TYR A 282 9.20 -14.83 -15.63
CA TYR A 282 8.33 -14.80 -16.82
C TYR A 282 8.25 -13.43 -17.50
N GLY A 283 9.07 -12.46 -17.10
CA GLY A 283 9.18 -11.14 -17.72
C GLY A 283 7.90 -10.32 -17.63
N LEU A 284 7.26 -10.34 -16.47
CA LEU A 284 5.98 -9.67 -16.18
C LEU A 284 6.21 -8.40 -15.35
N ASP A 285 6.94 -7.43 -15.90
CA ASP A 285 7.47 -6.30 -15.12
C ASP A 285 6.41 -5.45 -14.41
N SER A 286 5.26 -5.18 -15.05
CA SER A 286 4.18 -4.41 -14.40
C SER A 286 3.54 -5.16 -13.23
N ILE A 287 3.37 -6.47 -13.36
CA ILE A 287 2.86 -7.35 -12.30
C ILE A 287 3.90 -7.46 -11.19
N LYS A 288 5.19 -7.61 -11.53
CA LYS A 288 6.31 -7.62 -10.59
C LYS A 288 6.34 -6.36 -9.72
N LEU A 289 6.19 -5.18 -10.33
CA LEU A 289 6.10 -3.90 -9.60
C LEU A 289 4.87 -3.84 -8.68
N ARG A 290 3.71 -4.27 -9.16
CA ARG A 290 2.48 -4.35 -8.36
C ARG A 290 2.65 -5.27 -7.15
N ILE A 291 3.28 -6.44 -7.33
CA ILE A 291 3.56 -7.38 -6.24
C ILE A 291 4.55 -6.77 -5.24
N ALA A 292 5.60 -6.10 -5.70
CA ALA A 292 6.53 -5.41 -4.79
C ALA A 292 5.81 -4.36 -3.94
N ALA A 293 4.94 -3.54 -4.55
CA ALA A 293 4.11 -2.60 -3.84
C ALA A 293 3.21 -3.31 -2.81
N ALA A 294 2.56 -4.40 -3.20
CA ALA A 294 1.71 -5.20 -2.32
C ALA A 294 2.46 -5.75 -1.10
N VAL A 295 3.69 -6.25 -1.28
CA VAL A 295 4.57 -6.72 -0.18
C VAL A 295 4.88 -5.58 0.78
N LEU A 296 5.32 -4.43 0.25
CA LEU A 296 5.74 -3.30 1.07
C LEU A 296 4.58 -2.68 1.86
N ASP A 297 3.41 -2.57 1.25
CA ASP A 297 2.22 -1.98 1.91
C ASP A 297 1.65 -2.89 3.00
N ARG A 298 2.01 -4.18 2.98
CA ARG A 298 1.62 -5.19 3.99
C ARG A 298 2.55 -5.26 5.20
N LEU A 299 3.82 -4.85 5.06
CA LEU A 299 4.82 -4.89 6.14
C LEU A 299 4.34 -4.23 7.45
N PRO A 300 3.66 -3.06 7.43
CA PRO A 300 3.16 -2.43 8.67
C PRO A 300 2.20 -3.31 9.49
N PHE A 301 1.52 -4.27 8.86
CA PHE A 301 0.55 -5.17 9.50
C PHE A 301 1.15 -6.51 9.94
N VAL A 302 2.46 -6.71 9.71
CA VAL A 302 3.22 -7.87 10.17
C VAL A 302 3.87 -7.52 11.50
N PHE A 303 3.36 -8.15 12.58
CA PHE A 303 3.84 -7.92 13.95
C PHE A 303 4.79 -9.01 14.44
N ASP A 304 4.85 -10.13 13.74
CA ASP A 304 5.78 -11.20 14.05
C ASP A 304 7.18 -10.83 13.54
N TYR A 305 8.09 -10.60 14.48
CA TYR A 305 9.46 -10.22 14.17
C TYR A 305 10.28 -11.36 13.56
N GLY A 306 10.00 -12.62 13.92
CA GLY A 306 10.63 -13.78 13.29
C GLY A 306 10.26 -13.85 11.82
N LEU A 307 8.98 -13.68 11.50
CA LEU A 307 8.53 -13.57 10.11
C LEU A 307 9.25 -12.44 9.36
N ILE A 308 9.41 -11.25 9.95
CA ILE A 308 10.12 -10.14 9.28
C ILE A 308 11.58 -10.52 8.96
N LEU A 309 12.26 -11.24 9.87
CA LEU A 309 13.62 -11.72 9.67
C LEU A 309 13.70 -12.82 8.60
N ASP A 310 12.73 -13.74 8.57
CA ASP A 310 12.60 -14.76 7.54
C ASP A 310 12.35 -14.13 6.15
N LEU A 311 11.50 -13.11 6.05
CA LEU A 311 11.30 -12.36 4.81
C LEU A 311 12.61 -11.66 4.36
N ALA A 312 13.34 -11.04 5.30
CA ALA A 312 14.63 -10.41 5.00
C ALA A 312 15.66 -11.44 4.50
N LYS A 313 15.70 -12.62 5.12
CA LYS A 313 16.56 -13.73 4.71
C LYS A 313 16.21 -14.20 3.29
N LEU A 314 14.94 -14.52 3.06
CA LEU A 314 14.46 -15.03 1.77
C LEU A 314 14.74 -14.04 0.64
N THR A 315 14.54 -12.74 0.89
CA THR A 315 14.84 -11.70 -0.09
C THR A 315 16.33 -11.47 -0.34
N LEU A 316 17.21 -11.76 0.62
CA LEU A 316 18.66 -11.65 0.41
C LEU A 316 19.25 -12.86 -0.33
N ASP A 317 18.68 -14.05 -0.13
CA ASP A 317 19.22 -15.31 -0.66
C ASP A 317 18.85 -15.57 -2.12
N ASN A 318 17.56 -15.43 -2.47
CA ASN A 318 17.00 -16.06 -3.67
C ASN A 318 16.25 -15.09 -4.59
N PHE A 319 16.58 -13.79 -4.55
CA PHE A 319 15.85 -12.78 -5.32
C PHE A 319 16.59 -12.35 -6.60
N PRO A 320 15.83 -11.95 -7.64
CA PRO A 320 16.37 -11.29 -8.82
C PRO A 320 17.25 -10.09 -8.48
N ALA A 321 18.20 -9.79 -9.36
CA ALA A 321 19.08 -8.62 -9.18
C ALA A 321 18.29 -7.30 -9.15
N GLN A 322 17.25 -7.19 -9.99
CA GLN A 322 16.31 -6.07 -10.02
C GLN A 322 15.07 -6.42 -9.20
N ASP A 323 15.14 -6.16 -7.90
CA ASP A 323 14.13 -6.53 -6.91
C ASP A 323 13.16 -5.38 -6.58
N CYS A 324 13.13 -4.33 -7.41
CA CYS A 324 12.34 -3.12 -7.16
C CYS A 324 12.63 -2.47 -5.80
N GLY A 325 13.84 -2.63 -5.26
CA GLY A 325 14.20 -2.09 -3.94
C GLY A 325 13.60 -2.84 -2.75
N LEU A 326 13.05 -4.04 -2.96
CA LEU A 326 12.47 -4.87 -1.90
C LEU A 326 13.49 -5.19 -0.80
N ARG A 327 14.70 -5.66 -1.14
CA ARG A 327 15.74 -5.95 -0.14
C ARG A 327 16.06 -4.73 0.71
N ALA A 328 16.27 -3.57 0.07
CA ALA A 328 16.59 -2.33 0.77
C ALA A 328 15.45 -1.91 1.71
N SER A 329 14.21 -2.00 1.24
CA SER A 329 13.02 -1.59 2.01
C SER A 329 12.74 -2.53 3.19
N ILE A 330 12.85 -3.84 3.00
CA ILE A 330 12.69 -4.84 4.08
C ILE A 330 13.79 -4.67 5.13
N ILE A 331 15.05 -4.47 4.72
CA ILE A 331 16.15 -4.22 5.67
C ILE A 331 15.93 -2.91 6.44
N ARG A 332 15.45 -1.86 5.78
CA ARG A 332 15.07 -0.62 6.47
C ARG A 332 13.94 -0.85 7.48
N TYR A 333 12.99 -1.72 7.15
CA TYR A 333 11.91 -2.09 8.06
C TYR A 333 12.42 -2.89 9.26
N VAL A 334 13.32 -3.86 9.06
CA VAL A 334 14.04 -4.56 10.14
C VAL A 334 14.76 -3.56 11.06
N GLN A 335 15.45 -2.57 10.48
CA GLN A 335 16.15 -1.53 11.25
C GLN A 335 15.20 -0.68 12.10
N ALA A 336 14.05 -0.28 11.54
CA ALA A 336 13.05 0.49 12.28
C ALA A 336 12.47 -0.29 13.47
N ARG A 337 12.44 -1.63 13.38
CA ARG A 337 11.97 -2.55 14.42
C ARG A 337 13.07 -3.10 15.32
N LEU A 338 14.32 -2.71 15.10
CA LEU A 338 15.47 -3.28 15.81
C LEU A 338 15.34 -3.22 17.34
N PRO A 339 14.86 -2.12 17.96
CA PRO A 339 14.64 -2.11 19.42
C PRO A 339 13.71 -3.23 19.90
N ALA A 340 12.63 -3.50 19.18
CA ALA A 340 11.68 -4.55 19.54
C ALA A 340 12.25 -5.96 19.27
N ILE A 341 12.96 -6.13 18.15
CA ILE A 341 13.66 -7.38 17.80
C ILE A 341 14.68 -7.76 18.89
N MET A 342 15.45 -6.78 19.37
CA MET A 342 16.49 -6.98 20.39
C MET A 342 15.93 -7.18 21.81
N ASN A 343 14.64 -6.87 22.03
CA ASN A 343 14.00 -7.10 23.33
C ASN A 343 13.54 -8.56 23.53
N SER A 344 13.63 -9.41 22.50
CA SER A 344 13.25 -10.81 22.52
C SER A 344 14.46 -11.69 22.21
N LEU A 345 14.77 -12.64 23.10
CA LEU A 345 15.94 -13.51 22.98
C LEU A 345 15.90 -14.37 21.71
N ASP A 346 14.72 -14.85 21.31
CA ASP A 346 14.56 -15.71 20.15
C ASP A 346 14.86 -14.96 18.85
N THR A 347 14.33 -13.74 18.71
CA THR A 347 14.50 -12.91 17.51
C THR A 347 15.86 -12.20 17.49
N GLU A 348 16.45 -11.89 18.65
CA GLU A 348 17.84 -11.49 18.77
C GLU A 348 18.78 -12.61 18.29
N TYR A 349 18.54 -13.84 18.77
CA TYR A 349 19.31 -15.00 18.35
C TYR A 349 19.20 -15.20 16.84
N GLU A 350 17.99 -15.18 16.29
CA GLU A 350 17.75 -15.34 14.86
C GLU A 350 18.46 -14.26 14.03
N LEU A 351 18.37 -12.99 14.42
CA LEU A 351 19.05 -11.89 13.73
C LEU A 351 20.57 -12.06 13.77
N THR A 352 21.14 -12.37 14.95
CA THR A 352 22.60 -12.46 15.13
C THR A 352 23.20 -13.70 14.49
N HIS A 353 22.43 -14.79 14.33
CA HIS A 353 22.86 -16.03 13.68
C HIS A 353 22.60 -16.04 12.18
N ASN A 354 21.85 -15.06 11.66
CA ASN A 354 21.68 -14.83 10.23
C ASN A 354 22.72 -13.83 9.71
N ALA A 355 23.89 -14.35 9.32
CA ALA A 355 25.02 -13.53 8.86
C ALA A 355 24.66 -12.58 7.70
N LEU A 356 23.73 -12.97 6.82
CA LEU A 356 23.33 -12.18 5.67
C LEU A 356 22.47 -10.99 6.09
N VAL A 357 21.40 -11.23 6.86
CA VAL A 357 20.52 -10.18 7.37
C VAL A 357 21.30 -9.24 8.29
N PHE A 358 22.08 -9.77 9.22
CA PHE A 358 22.89 -8.96 10.13
C PHE A 358 23.88 -8.07 9.37
N SER A 359 24.60 -8.63 8.39
CA SER A 359 25.54 -7.84 7.58
C SER A 359 24.82 -6.76 6.75
N ALA A 360 23.65 -7.06 6.19
CA ALA A 360 22.85 -6.09 5.45
C ALA A 360 22.37 -4.93 6.33
N VAL A 361 21.91 -5.23 7.54
CA VAL A 361 21.54 -4.22 8.55
C VAL A 361 22.73 -3.31 8.89
N LEU A 362 23.91 -3.88 9.17
CA LEU A 362 25.12 -3.10 9.46
C LEU A 362 25.57 -2.22 8.29
N ARG A 363 25.53 -2.73 7.06
CA ARG A 363 25.88 -1.96 5.85
C ARG A 363 24.91 -0.80 5.63
N SER A 364 23.62 -1.03 5.85
CA SER A 364 22.61 0.03 5.77
C SER A 364 22.89 1.12 6.82
N PHE A 365 23.22 0.78 8.07
CA PHE A 365 23.66 1.76 9.08
C PHE A 365 24.90 2.56 8.65
N ALA A 366 25.93 1.89 8.12
CA ALA A 366 27.12 2.56 7.63
C ALA A 366 26.81 3.55 6.49
N THR A 367 25.81 3.24 5.66
CA THR A 367 25.34 4.11 4.58
C THR A 367 24.62 5.33 5.13
N MET A 368 23.68 5.14 6.07
CA MET A 368 22.97 6.26 6.74
C MET A 368 23.93 7.22 7.47
N ILE A 369 25.01 6.71 8.07
CA ILE A 369 26.03 7.54 8.71
C ILE A 369 26.78 8.38 7.67
N LYS A 370 27.18 7.79 6.55
CA LYS A 370 27.88 8.50 5.46
C LYS A 370 27.01 9.61 4.87
N GLU A 371 25.71 9.35 4.73
CA GLU A 371 24.73 10.29 4.18
C GLU A 371 24.27 11.36 5.19
N ARG A 372 24.74 11.29 6.46
CA ARG A 372 24.28 12.14 7.55
C ARG A 372 22.77 12.08 7.80
N ALA A 373 22.14 10.98 7.40
CA ALA A 373 20.72 10.72 7.64
C ALA A 373 20.43 10.34 9.09
N LEU A 374 21.46 9.93 9.85
CA LEU A 374 21.32 9.50 11.23
C LEU A 374 21.42 10.71 12.18
N VAL A 375 20.26 11.15 12.69
CA VAL A 375 20.17 12.20 13.71
C VAL A 375 20.41 11.56 15.07
N VAL A 376 21.63 11.69 15.60
CA VAL A 376 21.93 11.28 16.98
C VAL A 376 21.47 12.39 17.92
N GLU A 377 20.29 12.23 18.52
CA GLU A 377 19.86 13.10 19.60
C GLU A 377 20.75 12.88 20.83
N THR A 378 21.74 13.76 21.01
CA THR A 378 22.48 13.81 22.27
C THR A 378 21.60 14.49 23.30
N LYS A 379 20.88 13.71 24.11
CA LYS A 379 20.22 14.23 25.32
C LYS A 379 21.29 14.74 26.27
N SER A 380 21.63 16.02 26.18
CA SER A 380 22.47 16.69 27.17
C SER A 380 21.71 16.66 28.49
N CYS A 381 22.13 15.79 29.40
CA CYS A 381 21.63 15.75 30.77
C CYS A 381 22.07 17.05 31.46
N SER A 382 21.24 18.09 31.34
CA SER A 382 21.43 19.31 32.11
C SER A 382 21.28 18.93 33.57
N LYS A 383 22.38 19.01 34.32
CA LYS A 383 22.38 18.81 35.77
C LYS A 383 21.32 19.76 36.34
N GLN A 384 20.20 19.23 36.81
CA GLN A 384 19.27 19.95 37.67
C GLN A 384 20.11 20.50 38.83
N GLY A 385 20.23 21.83 38.88
CA GLY A 385 20.95 22.52 39.93
C GLY A 385 20.40 22.07 41.29
N ALA A 386 21.28 21.54 42.12
CA ALA A 386 20.97 21.24 43.50
C ALA A 386 20.46 22.53 44.18
N SER A 387 19.20 22.50 44.62
CA SER A 387 18.63 23.58 45.43
C SER A 387 19.45 23.71 46.72
N PRO A 388 19.87 24.92 47.12
CA PRO A 388 20.66 25.11 48.33
C PRO A 388 19.83 24.75 49.57
N ALA A 389 20.41 23.94 50.45
CA ALA A 389 19.82 23.50 51.70
C ALA A 389 19.46 24.70 52.59
N LYS A 390 18.18 24.82 52.97
CA LYS A 390 17.73 25.80 53.98
C LYS A 390 18.32 25.46 55.35
N LYS A 391 19.20 26.33 55.87
CA LYS A 391 19.67 26.26 57.27
C LYS A 391 18.50 26.53 58.23
N ARG A 392 18.11 25.51 59.02
CA ARG A 392 17.23 25.67 60.19
C ARG A 392 18.02 26.38 61.30
N LYS A 393 17.56 27.56 61.72
CA LYS A 393 17.93 28.17 63.01
C LYS A 393 17.17 27.45 64.11
N TRP A 394 17.89 26.97 65.13
CA TRP A 394 17.31 26.58 66.41
C TRP A 394 17.22 27.83 67.29
N THR A 395 16.04 28.05 67.87
CA THR A 395 15.77 28.95 69.00
C THR A 395 15.23 28.11 70.14
#